data_AF-A0A7X6X6Y9-F1
#
_entry.id   AF-A0A7X6X6Y9-F1
#
_cell.length_a   1.000
_cell.length_b   1.000
_cell.length_c   1.000
_cell.angle_alpha   90.00
_cell.angle_beta   90.00
_cell.angle_gamma   90.00
#
_symmetry.space_group_name_H-M   'P 1'
#
loop_
_entity.id
_entity.type
_entity.pdbx_description
1 polymer ?
#
loop_
_entity_poly.entity_id
_entity_poly.type
_entity_poly.pdbx_seq_one_letter_code
_entity_poly.pdbx_strand_id
1 'polypeptide(L)'
;MKPVSIKLIAEALESAMDEWQQFLDLETGLIHQLPEDPWIREEIGAEDLAKGLEESPDRFLALPERYEIREFNLMEAFCASLNHAGQRDSLLQSLRGSRPFRRFKDRLNCLGLDQDYYDFRLQELRQLAIRWCQANGLPYRD
;
A
#
# COMPACT_ATOMS: atom_id res chain seq x y z
N MET A 1 -2.25 -24.83 -2.37
CA MET A 1 -1.75 -23.44 -2.54
C MET A 1 -0.66 -23.18 -1.51
N LYS A 2 0.46 -22.54 -1.88
CA LYS A 2 1.52 -22.21 -0.91
C LYS A 2 1.10 -20.98 -0.09
N PRO A 3 1.49 -20.87 1.20
CA PRO A 3 1.20 -19.67 1.99
C PRO A 3 1.89 -18.43 1.43
N VAL A 4 1.14 -17.34 1.27
CA VAL A 4 1.64 -16.03 0.81
C VAL A 4 2.31 -15.29 1.96
N SER A 5 3.42 -14.59 1.69
CA SER A 5 4.05 -13.76 2.72
C SER A 5 3.27 -12.47 2.93
N ILE A 6 2.88 -12.18 4.17
CA ILE A 6 2.23 -10.91 4.52
C ILE A 6 3.16 -9.73 4.26
N LYS A 7 4.47 -9.90 4.52
CA LYS A 7 5.47 -8.88 4.22
C LYS A 7 5.48 -8.50 2.75
N LEU A 8 5.44 -9.48 1.84
CA LEU A 8 5.39 -9.24 0.40
C LEU A 8 4.17 -8.39 -0.01
N ILE A 9 2.99 -8.71 0.51
CA ILE A 9 1.77 -7.94 0.22
C ILE A 9 1.86 -6.54 0.82
N ALA A 10 2.35 -6.40 2.06
CA ALA A 10 2.51 -5.09 2.70
C ALA A 10 3.48 -4.17 1.93
N GLU A 11 4.59 -4.71 1.43
CA GLU A 11 5.56 -3.98 0.60
C GLU A 11 4.96 -3.58 -0.76
N ALA A 12 4.15 -4.45 -1.37
CA ALA A 12 3.42 -4.14 -2.59
C ALA A 12 2.43 -2.98 -2.38
N LEU A 13 1.63 -3.06 -1.31
CA LEU A 13 0.71 -1.99 -0.90
C LEU A 13 1.44 -0.67 -0.63
N GLU A 14 2.61 -0.73 0.02
CA GLU A 14 3.41 0.47 0.29
C GLU A 14 3.91 1.15 -1.00
N SER A 15 4.30 0.34 -1.99
CA SER A 15 4.84 0.76 -3.28
C SER A 15 3.79 0.98 -4.36
N ALA A 16 2.51 0.89 -4.02
CA ALA A 16 1.42 1.16 -4.96
C ALA A 16 1.55 2.57 -5.55
N MET A 17 1.35 2.68 -6.86
CA MET A 17 1.46 3.91 -7.63
C MET A 17 0.11 4.20 -8.31
N ASP A 18 -0.19 5.48 -8.50
CA ASP A 18 -1.36 5.88 -9.29
C ASP A 18 -1.15 5.43 -10.74
N GLU A 19 -2.22 4.99 -11.42
CA GLU A 19 -2.20 4.50 -12.81
C GLU A 19 -1.40 3.18 -13.01
N TRP A 20 -1.11 2.47 -11.92
CA TRP A 20 -0.49 1.14 -11.94
C TRP A 20 -1.30 0.14 -11.13
N GLN A 21 -1.69 -0.97 -11.77
CA GLN A 21 -2.40 -2.06 -11.14
C GLN A 21 -1.41 -3.13 -10.65
N GLN A 22 -1.64 -3.67 -9.46
CA GLN A 22 -0.83 -4.73 -8.88
C GLN A 22 -1.62 -6.04 -8.77
N PHE A 23 -0.96 -7.16 -9.03
CA PHE A 23 -1.59 -8.49 -9.02
C PHE A 23 -0.71 -9.52 -8.31
N LEU A 24 -1.31 -10.37 -7.48
CA LEU A 24 -0.69 -11.60 -7.01
C LEU A 24 -0.94 -12.72 -8.01
N ASP A 25 0.14 -13.28 -8.55
CA ASP A 25 0.09 -14.52 -9.32
C ASP A 25 0.03 -15.71 -8.36
N LEU A 26 -1.07 -16.46 -8.39
CA LEU A 26 -1.30 -17.60 -7.50
C LEU A 26 -0.44 -18.83 -7.84
N GLU A 27 0.10 -18.93 -9.04
CA GLU A 27 1.00 -20.02 -9.43
C GLU A 27 2.42 -19.79 -8.90
N THR A 28 2.94 -18.59 -9.10
CA THR A 28 4.33 -18.25 -8.75
C THR A 28 4.46 -17.70 -7.33
N GLY A 29 3.39 -17.09 -6.80
CA GLY A 29 3.39 -16.36 -5.53
C GLY A 29 4.08 -15.00 -5.60
N LEU A 30 4.28 -14.46 -6.81
CA LEU A 30 4.93 -13.18 -7.05
C LEU A 30 3.90 -12.06 -7.27
N ILE A 31 4.34 -10.83 -7.01
CA ILE A 31 3.57 -9.63 -7.33
C ILE A 31 4.02 -9.10 -8.69
N HIS A 32 3.05 -8.89 -9.56
CA HIS A 32 3.21 -8.23 -10.85
C HIS A 32 2.60 -6.84 -10.79
N GLN A 33 3.19 -5.91 -11.55
CA GLN A 33 2.68 -4.56 -11.70
C GLN A 33 2.47 -4.30 -13.19
N LEU A 34 1.35 -3.67 -13.53
CA LEU A 34 1.00 -3.35 -14.90
C LEU A 34 0.48 -1.91 -14.96
N PRO A 35 1.07 -1.04 -15.78
CA PRO A 35 0.54 0.31 -15.97
C PRO A 35 -0.83 0.23 -16.62
N GLU A 36 -1.72 1.17 -16.34
CA GLU A 36 -3.03 1.24 -16.98
C GLU A 36 -2.91 1.66 -18.46
N ASP A 37 -1.95 2.53 -18.77
CA ASP A 37 -1.70 3.03 -20.14
C ASP A 37 -1.06 1.95 -21.03
N PRO A 38 -1.72 1.53 -22.13
CA PRO A 38 -1.17 0.58 -23.09
C PRO A 38 0.15 1.01 -23.73
N TRP A 39 0.40 2.31 -23.93
CA TRP A 39 1.66 2.79 -24.48
C TRP A 39 2.83 2.50 -23.55
N ILE A 40 2.64 2.70 -22.24
CA ILE A 40 3.66 2.38 -21.24
C ILE A 40 3.87 0.85 -21.19
N ARG A 41 2.80 0.04 -21.31
CA ARG A 41 2.94 -1.43 -21.36
C ARG A 41 3.82 -1.90 -22.50
N GLU A 42 3.62 -1.35 -23.70
CA GLU A 42 4.43 -1.66 -24.87
C GLU A 42 5.88 -1.21 -24.66
N GLU A 43 6.09 0.02 -24.18
CA GLU A 43 7.42 0.60 -23.94
C GLU A 43 8.26 -0.25 -22.97
N ILE A 44 7.64 -0.77 -21.90
CA ILE A 44 8.32 -1.60 -20.89
C ILE A 44 8.29 -3.10 -21.21
N GLY A 45 7.68 -3.51 -22.33
CA GLY A 45 7.56 -4.91 -22.73
C GLY A 45 6.67 -5.78 -21.82
N ALA A 46 5.62 -5.20 -21.24
CA ALA A 46 4.67 -5.91 -20.36
C ALA A 46 3.49 -6.57 -21.10
N GLU A 47 3.55 -6.67 -22.43
CA GLU A 47 2.47 -7.22 -23.27
C GLU A 47 2.15 -8.68 -22.95
N ASP A 48 3.17 -9.52 -22.72
CA ASP A 48 2.97 -10.93 -22.36
C ASP A 48 2.25 -11.09 -21.01
N LEU A 49 2.56 -10.22 -20.04
CA LEU A 49 1.87 -10.20 -18.75
C LEU A 49 0.42 -9.75 -18.90
N ALA A 50 0.17 -8.69 -19.67
CA ALA A 50 -1.18 -8.20 -19.96
C ALA A 50 -2.03 -9.28 -20.64
N LYS A 51 -1.46 -9.97 -21.63
CA LYS A 51 -2.10 -11.09 -22.33
C LYS A 51 -2.37 -12.26 -21.37
N GLY A 52 -1.41 -12.61 -20.51
CA GLY A 52 -1.59 -13.66 -19.51
C GLY A 52 -2.72 -13.36 -18.51
N LEU A 53 -2.87 -12.10 -18.11
CA LEU A 53 -3.98 -11.63 -17.27
C LEU A 53 -5.34 -11.78 -17.97
N GLU A 54 -5.42 -11.50 -19.27
CA GLU A 54 -6.64 -11.65 -20.06
C GLU A 54 -6.99 -13.12 -20.35
N GLU A 55 -5.99 -13.94 -20.65
CA GLU A 55 -6.16 -15.36 -20.98
C GLU A 55 -6.45 -16.22 -19.75
N SER A 56 -6.02 -15.79 -18.56
CA SER A 56 -6.14 -16.57 -17.32
C SER A 56 -6.45 -15.67 -16.12
N PRO A 57 -7.60 -14.97 -16.10
CA PRO A 57 -7.93 -14.01 -15.05
C PRO A 57 -7.99 -14.65 -13.66
N ASP A 58 -8.45 -15.89 -13.54
CA ASP A 58 -8.56 -16.61 -12.26
C ASP A 58 -7.20 -16.95 -11.61
N ARG A 59 -6.10 -16.85 -12.37
CA ARG A 59 -4.74 -17.06 -11.85
C ARG A 59 -4.25 -15.86 -11.03
N PHE A 60 -4.82 -14.68 -11.27
CA PHE A 60 -4.33 -13.44 -10.70
C PHE A 60 -5.37 -12.82 -9.77
N LEU A 61 -4.91 -12.34 -8.61
CA LEU A 61 -5.75 -11.56 -7.72
C LEU A 61 -5.24 -10.12 -7.67
N ALA A 62 -6.11 -9.18 -7.99
CA ALA A 62 -5.80 -7.77 -7.87
C ALA A 62 -5.56 -7.40 -6.39
N LEU A 63 -4.47 -6.69 -6.14
CA LEU A 63 -4.22 -6.07 -4.84
C LEU A 63 -5.08 -4.80 -4.72
N PRO A 64 -5.36 -4.36 -3.48
CA PRO A 64 -6.01 -3.09 -3.23
C PRO A 64 -5.27 -1.94 -3.92
N GLU A 65 -6.02 -1.04 -4.54
CA GLU A 65 -5.46 0.15 -5.18
C GLU A 65 -4.93 1.14 -4.14
N ARG A 66 -4.02 2.02 -4.57
CA ARG A 66 -3.48 3.07 -3.71
C ARG A 66 -4.56 3.94 -3.07
N TYR A 67 -5.65 4.23 -3.78
CA TYR A 67 -6.76 5.04 -3.24
C TYR A 67 -7.53 4.32 -2.12
N GLU A 68 -7.59 2.99 -2.16
CA GLU A 68 -8.19 2.17 -1.10
C GLU A 68 -7.29 2.18 0.16
N ILE A 69 -5.98 2.32 -0.03
CA ILE A 69 -5.00 2.63 1.01
C ILE A 69 -5.11 4.13 1.33
N ARG A 70 -6.17 4.50 2.06
CA ARG A 70 -6.46 5.90 2.41
C ARG A 70 -5.34 6.51 3.26
N GLU A 71 -4.30 7.04 2.62
CA GLU A 71 -3.08 7.56 3.25
C GLU A 71 -3.41 8.65 4.27
N PHE A 72 -4.41 9.49 3.96
CA PHE A 72 -4.91 10.49 4.89
C PHE A 72 -5.46 9.87 6.19
N ASN A 73 -6.21 8.76 6.10
CA ASN A 73 -6.74 8.07 7.28
C ASN A 73 -5.60 7.48 8.13
N LEU A 74 -4.53 6.96 7.51
CA LEU A 74 -3.36 6.46 8.24
C LEU A 74 -2.67 7.59 9.02
N MET A 75 -2.55 8.77 8.42
CA MET A 75 -1.98 9.95 9.07
C MET A 75 -2.84 10.41 10.26
N GLU A 76 -4.16 10.43 10.10
CA GLU A 76 -5.09 10.76 11.19
C GLU A 76 -5.05 9.72 12.31
N ALA A 77 -5.04 8.43 11.97
CA ALA A 77 -4.94 7.34 12.92
C ALA A 77 -3.63 7.39 13.71
N PHE A 78 -2.51 7.71 13.05
CA PHE A 78 -1.24 7.94 13.73
C PHE A 78 -1.32 9.11 14.70
N CYS A 79 -1.90 10.24 14.29
CA CYS A 79 -2.09 11.36 15.22
C CYS A 79 -2.90 10.94 16.46
N ALA A 80 -3.95 10.14 16.26
CA ALA A 80 -4.82 9.66 17.33
C ALA A 80 -4.12 8.68 18.28
N SER A 81 -3.11 7.93 17.82
CA SER A 81 -2.35 6.98 18.65
C SER A 81 -1.32 7.66 19.57
N LEU A 82 -0.99 8.93 19.34
CA LEU A 82 -0.03 9.68 20.15
C LEU A 82 -0.59 10.07 21.53
N ASN A 83 0.17 9.76 22.57
CA ASN A 83 -0.16 10.12 23.96
C ASN A 83 0.04 11.62 24.26
N HIS A 84 1.01 12.26 23.60
CA HIS A 84 1.36 13.66 23.88
C HIS A 84 0.47 14.63 23.10
N ALA A 85 -0.48 15.26 23.78
CA ALA A 85 -1.48 16.14 23.16
C ALA A 85 -0.85 17.23 22.26
N GLY A 86 0.26 17.84 22.68
CA GLY A 86 0.94 18.86 21.88
C GLY A 86 1.52 18.35 20.55
N GLN A 87 2.00 17.11 20.51
CA GLN A 87 2.51 16.49 19.26
C GLN A 87 1.35 16.15 18.34
N ARG A 88 0.30 15.51 18.89
CA ARG A 88 -0.95 15.18 18.19
C ARG A 88 -1.59 16.40 17.54
N ASP A 89 -1.85 17.44 18.32
CA ASP A 89 -2.55 18.64 17.83
C ASP A 89 -1.74 19.33 16.75
N SER A 90 -0.41 19.33 16.92
CA SER A 90 0.48 19.92 15.93
C SER A 90 0.52 19.15 14.60
N LEU A 91 0.50 17.82 14.64
CA LEU A 91 0.43 17.00 13.44
C LEU A 91 -0.94 17.12 12.76
N LEU A 92 -2.03 17.08 13.52
CA LEU A 92 -3.39 17.30 12.99
C LEU A 92 -3.53 18.66 12.31
N GLN A 93 -2.90 19.71 12.84
CA GLN A 93 -2.88 21.03 12.19
C GLN A 93 -2.11 21.02 10.86
N SER A 94 -1.06 20.22 10.73
CA SER A 94 -0.28 20.11 9.48
C SER A 94 -1.08 19.45 8.34
N LEU A 95 -2.08 18.62 8.69
CA LEU A 95 -3.01 17.99 7.75
C LEU A 95 -4.08 18.96 7.21
N ARG A 96 -4.17 20.18 7.74
CA ARG A 96 -5.14 21.18 7.30
C ARG A 96 -4.54 22.11 6.24
N GLY A 97 -5.31 22.40 5.19
CA GLY A 97 -4.95 23.36 4.15
C GLY A 97 -4.17 22.75 2.99
N SER A 98 -3.41 23.58 2.26
CA SER A 98 -2.70 23.14 1.06
C SER A 98 -1.49 22.26 1.39
N ARG A 99 -1.26 21.25 0.55
CA ARG A 99 -0.13 20.30 0.62
C ARG A 99 0.02 19.59 1.99
N PRO A 100 -1.05 18.96 2.50
CA PRO A 100 -1.08 18.36 3.84
C PRO A 100 -0.01 17.27 4.02
N PHE A 101 0.21 16.43 3.01
CA PHE A 101 1.20 15.34 3.05
C PHE A 101 2.63 15.83 3.30
N ARG A 102 3.07 16.87 2.56
CA ARG A 102 4.41 17.43 2.72
C ARG A 102 4.59 18.03 4.11
N ARG A 103 3.64 18.85 4.54
CA ARG A 103 3.70 19.54 5.84
C ARG A 103 3.68 18.57 7.01
N PHE A 104 2.93 17.48 6.89
CA PHE A 104 2.93 16.41 7.88
C PHE A 104 4.28 15.73 7.99
N LYS A 105 4.89 15.33 6.85
CA LYS A 105 6.24 14.75 6.85
C LYS A 105 7.29 15.71 7.42
N ASP A 106 7.25 16.98 7.03
CA ASP A 106 8.13 18.01 7.59
C ASP A 106 7.94 18.10 9.12
N ARG A 107 6.69 18.04 9.60
CA ARG A 107 6.38 18.12 11.02
C ARG A 107 6.82 16.87 11.79
N LEU A 108 6.67 15.67 11.23
CA LEU A 108 7.20 14.44 11.81
C LEU A 108 8.71 14.55 12.04
N ASN A 109 9.45 15.00 11.02
CA ASN A 109 10.89 15.20 11.10
C ASN A 109 11.26 16.21 12.19
N CYS A 110 10.55 17.34 12.28
CA CYS A 110 10.80 18.33 13.33
C CYS A 110 10.55 17.81 14.75
N LEU A 111 9.64 16.84 14.91
CA LEU A 111 9.28 16.25 16.20
C LEU A 111 10.08 14.98 16.53
N GLY A 112 10.88 14.47 15.58
CA GLY A 112 11.59 13.19 15.70
C GLY A 112 10.67 11.97 15.73
N LEU A 113 9.51 12.06 15.05
CA LEU A 113 8.47 11.01 15.01
C LEU A 113 8.41 10.30 13.65
N ASP A 114 9.37 10.54 12.78
CA ASP A 114 9.41 9.97 11.43
C ASP A 114 9.49 8.45 11.47
N GLN A 115 10.42 7.88 12.27
CA GLN A 115 10.53 6.43 12.41
C GLN A 115 9.28 5.81 13.04
N ASP A 116 8.72 6.45 14.08
CA ASP A 116 7.48 5.98 14.73
C ASP A 116 6.31 5.92 13.74
N TYR A 117 6.22 6.92 12.85
CA TYR A 117 5.21 6.92 11.80
C TYR A 117 5.45 5.83 10.75
N TYR A 118 6.69 5.60 10.33
CA TYR A 118 7.01 4.51 9.41
C TYR A 118 6.65 3.15 9.99
N ASP A 119 7.00 2.90 11.25
CA ASP A 119 6.69 1.65 11.93
C ASP A 119 5.17 1.46 12.08
N PHE A 120 4.46 2.52 12.48
CA PHE A 120 2.99 2.51 12.54
C PHE A 120 2.36 2.19 11.17
N ARG A 121 2.82 2.88 10.12
CA ARG A 121 2.33 2.67 8.76
C ARG A 121 2.55 1.23 8.29
N LEU A 122 3.73 0.67 8.54
CA LEU A 122 4.04 -0.71 8.16
C LEU A 122 3.12 -1.71 8.89
N GLN A 123 2.83 -1.49 10.17
CA GLN A 123 1.88 -2.32 10.91
C GLN A 123 0.46 -2.23 10.35
N GLU A 124 -0.02 -1.05 9.98
CA GLU A 124 -1.34 -0.89 9.37
C GLU A 124 -1.43 -1.57 8.00
N LEU A 125 -0.41 -1.43 7.15
CA LEU A 125 -0.34 -2.10 5.85
C LEU A 125 -0.29 -3.61 6.01
N ARG A 126 0.43 -4.10 7.02
CA ARG A 126 0.45 -5.52 7.38
C ARG A 126 -0.93 -6.03 7.80
N GLN A 127 -1.68 -5.27 8.60
CA GLN A 127 -3.06 -5.64 8.94
C GLN A 127 -3.98 -5.63 7.71
N LEU A 128 -3.78 -4.68 6.78
CA LEU A 128 -4.51 -4.65 5.52
C LEU A 128 -4.20 -5.88 4.66
N ALA A 129 -2.92 -6.25 4.53
CA ALA A 129 -2.47 -7.46 3.84
C ALA A 129 -3.11 -8.73 4.43
N ILE A 130 -3.17 -8.86 5.76
CA ILE A 130 -3.84 -9.98 6.43
C ILE A 130 -5.33 -10.02 6.07
N ARG A 131 -6.03 -8.89 6.18
CA ARG A 131 -7.46 -8.80 5.84
C ARG A 131 -7.71 -9.16 4.38
N TRP A 132 -6.86 -8.69 3.47
CA TRP A 132 -6.96 -9.00 2.05
C TRP A 132 -6.76 -10.50 1.79
N CYS A 133 -5.74 -11.12 2.39
CA CYS A 133 -5.54 -12.57 2.28
C CYS A 133 -6.76 -13.35 2.81
N GLN A 134 -7.31 -12.95 3.97
CA GLN A 134 -8.49 -13.59 4.55
C GLN A 134 -9.73 -13.46 3.66
N ALA A 135 -9.98 -12.26 3.11
CA ALA A 135 -11.10 -12.00 2.21
C ALA A 135 -11.04 -12.85 0.93
N ASN A 136 -9.83 -13.16 0.46
CA ASN A 136 -9.59 -13.99 -0.72
C ASN A 136 -9.35 -15.48 -0.39
N GLY A 137 -9.50 -15.90 0.87
CA GLY A 137 -9.30 -17.29 1.29
C GLY A 137 -7.87 -17.81 1.14
N LEU A 138 -6.87 -16.91 1.11
CA LEU A 138 -5.48 -17.26 0.89
C LEU A 138 -4.81 -17.66 2.21
N PRO A 139 -4.17 -18.84 2.31
CA PRO A 139 -3.25 -19.11 3.41
C PRO A 139 -2.09 -18.12 3.36
N TYR A 140 -1.66 -17.63 4.53
CA TYR A 140 -0.57 -16.67 4.65
C TYR A 140 0.39 -17.02 5.78
N ARG A 141 1.59 -16.44 5.69
CA ARG A 141 2.66 -16.52 6.69
C ARG A 141 3.25 -15.14 6.96
N ASP A 142 3.86 -15.01 8.12
CA ASP A 142 4.67 -13.87 8.47
C ASP A 142 5.95 -13.77 7.64
#